data_AF-A0A6L2PCL6-F1
#
_entry.id   AF-A0A6L2PCL6-F1
#
_cell.length_a   1.000
_cell.length_b   1.000
_cell.length_c   1.000
_cell.angle_alpha   90.00
_cell.angle_beta   90.00
_cell.angle_gamma   90.00
#
_symmetry.space_group_name_H-M   'P 1'
#
loop_
_entity.id
_entity.type
_entity.pdbx_description
1 polymer ?
#
loop_
_entity_poly.entity_id
_entity_poly.type
_entity_poly.pdbx_seq_one_letter_code
_entity_poly.pdbx_strand_id
1 'polypeptide(L)'
;MEESRVLIWHRDKLKLTIITDQFLQAVFDHILGRDVVKKLMQVSETMAASNNGHLPNSLDDGEDKPMLIVKKTGDGPGITALINRQLQG
;
A
#
# COMPACT_ATOMS: atom_id res chain seq x y z
N MET A 1 10.64 20.33 -18.50
CA MET A 1 10.93 18.87 -18.52
C MET A 1 12.37 18.74 -18.10
N GLU A 2 12.67 18.06 -16.99
CA GLU A 2 14.05 17.90 -16.54
C GLU A 2 14.81 16.97 -17.50
N GLU A 3 16.06 17.31 -17.83
CA GLU A 3 16.92 16.46 -18.63
C GLU A 3 17.29 15.20 -17.82
N SER A 4 16.75 14.06 -18.23
CA SER A 4 17.11 12.77 -17.64
C SER A 4 18.29 12.16 -18.37
N ARG A 5 19.29 11.71 -17.62
CA ARG A 5 20.44 10.96 -18.15
C ARG A 5 20.34 9.51 -17.73
N VAL A 6 20.62 8.61 -18.67
CA VAL A 6 20.59 7.17 -18.45
C VAL A 6 22.01 6.62 -18.62
N LEU A 7 22.43 5.76 -17.70
CA LEU A 7 23.62 4.93 -17.90
C LEU A 7 23.23 3.49 -18.22
N ILE A 8 23.93 2.91 -19.19
CA ILE A 8 23.73 1.54 -19.66
C ILE A 8 25.00 0.76 -19.35
N TRP A 9 24.83 -0.43 -18.76
CA TRP A 9 25.93 -1.34 -18.47
C TRP A 9 25.62 -2.77 -18.92
N HIS A 10 26.69 -3.51 -19.23
CA HIS A 10 26.59 -4.95 -19.43
C HIS A 10 26.30 -5.64 -18.08
N ARG A 11 25.22 -6.42 -18.03
CA ARG A 11 24.74 -7.07 -16.81
C ARG A 11 25.84 -7.86 -16.09
N ASP A 12 26.55 -8.71 -16.83
CA ASP A 12 27.52 -9.62 -16.19
C ASP A 12 28.75 -8.89 -15.67
N LYS A 13 29.18 -7.81 -16.35
CA LYS A 13 30.28 -6.97 -15.86
C LYS A 13 29.87 -6.22 -14.59
N LEU A 14 28.67 -5.65 -14.58
CA LEU A 14 28.14 -4.95 -13.41
C LEU A 14 28.01 -5.92 -12.21
N LYS A 15 27.49 -7.13 -12.43
CA LYS A 15 27.42 -8.15 -11.39
C LYS A 15 28.78 -8.54 -10.83
N LEU A 16 29.77 -8.76 -11.71
CA LEU A 16 31.14 -9.07 -11.30
C LEU A 16 31.75 -7.92 -10.47
N THR A 17 31.52 -6.66 -10.87
CA THR A 17 31.99 -5.51 -10.10
C THR A 17 31.31 -5.40 -8.73
N ILE A 18 30.00 -5.63 -8.66
CA ILE A 18 29.26 -5.56 -7.40
C ILE A 18 29.70 -6.67 -6.45
N ILE A 19 29.75 -7.94 -6.91
CA ILE A 19 30.04 -9.09 -6.04
C ILE A 19 31.45 -9.07 -5.43
N THR A 20 32.38 -8.32 -6.03
CA THR A 20 33.74 -8.17 -5.50
C THR A 20 33.86 -7.09 -4.43
N ASP A 21 32.85 -6.24 -4.24
CA ASP A 21 32.88 -5.10 -3.33
C ASP A 21 31.73 -5.17 -2.32
N GLN A 22 32.07 -5.21 -1.02
CA GLN A 22 31.09 -5.35 0.07
C GLN A 22 30.20 -4.11 0.22
N PHE A 23 30.72 -2.91 -0.05
CA PHE A 23 29.94 -1.68 0.03
C PHE A 23 28.92 -1.61 -1.11
N LEU A 24 29.35 -1.91 -2.35
CA LEU A 24 28.43 -1.95 -3.49
C LEU A 24 27.34 -3.00 -3.31
N GLN A 25 27.67 -4.19 -2.77
CA GLN A 25 26.66 -5.18 -2.41
C GLN A 25 25.63 -4.62 -1.45
N ALA A 26 26.05 -4.04 -0.32
CA ALA A 26 25.14 -3.49 0.67
C ALA A 26 24.25 -2.35 0.10
N VAL A 27 24.82 -1.47 -0.73
CA VAL A 27 24.07 -0.38 -1.37
C VAL A 27 23.03 -0.91 -2.35
N PHE A 28 23.41 -1.85 -3.22
CA PHE A 28 22.48 -2.44 -4.19
C PHE A 28 21.40 -3.28 -3.51
N ASP A 29 21.74 -4.04 -2.47
CA ASP A 29 20.77 -4.80 -1.68
C ASP A 29 19.76 -3.87 -1.00
N HIS A 30 20.21 -2.72 -0.48
CA HIS A 30 19.32 -1.73 0.13
C HIS A 30 18.39 -1.06 -0.88
N ILE A 31 18.91 -0.67 -2.06
CA ILE A 31 18.11 -0.06 -3.13
C ILE A 31 17.07 -1.05 -3.66
N LEU A 32 17.50 -2.27 -4.01
CA LEU A 32 16.62 -3.31 -4.53
C LEU A 32 15.63 -3.78 -3.48
N GLY A 33 16.07 -3.97 -2.23
CA GLY A 33 15.21 -4.34 -1.11
C GLY A 33 14.08 -3.33 -0.91
N ARG A 34 14.38 -2.02 -0.96
CA ARG A 34 13.38 -0.95 -0.87
C ARG A 34 12.35 -1.03 -2.01
N ASP A 35 12.80 -1.22 -3.25
CA ASP A 35 11.92 -1.28 -4.41
C ASP A 35 11.04 -2.53 -4.41
N VAL A 36 11.61 -3.68 -4.03
CA VAL A 36 10.86 -4.94 -3.91
C VAL A 36 9.83 -4.84 -2.79
N VAL A 37 10.18 -4.30 -1.61
CA VAL A 37 9.24 -4.11 -0.50
C VAL A 37 8.06 -3.23 -0.94
N LYS A 38 8.33 -2.09 -1.60
CA LYS A 38 7.27 -1.22 -2.14
C LYS A 38 6.37 -1.93 -3.15
N LYS A 39 6.96 -2.69 -4.07
CA LYS A 39 6.18 -3.48 -5.05
C LYS A 39 5.33 -4.55 -4.37
N LEU A 40 5.86 -5.25 -3.37
CA LEU A 40 5.13 -6.26 -2.62
C LEU A 40 3.97 -5.66 -1.80
N MET A 41 4.17 -4.48 -1.19
CA MET A 41 3.09 -3.75 -0.52
C MET A 41 1.98 -3.36 -1.50
N GLN A 42 2.33 -2.80 -2.66
CA GLN A 42 1.35 -2.45 -3.70
C GLN A 42 0.55 -3.66 -4.19
N VAL A 43 1.20 -4.80 -4.41
CA VAL A 43 0.52 -6.05 -4.80
C VAL A 43 -0.42 -6.52 -3.69
N SER A 44 0.02 -6.45 -2.44
CA SER A 44 -0.80 -6.85 -1.28
C SER A 44 -2.05 -5.97 -1.14
N GLU A 45 -1.92 -4.67 -1.33
CA GLU A 45 -3.02 -3.70 -1.31
C GLU A 45 -3.99 -3.91 -2.49
N THR A 46 -3.47 -4.18 -3.68
CA THR A 46 -4.29 -4.43 -4.89
C THR A 46 -5.11 -5.71 -4.76
N MET A 47 -4.52 -6.76 -4.17
CA MET A 47 -5.20 -8.03 -3.90
C MET A 47 -6.26 -7.87 -2.79
N ALA A 48 -5.97 -7.08 -1.75
CA ALA A 48 -6.93 -6.77 -0.69
C ALA A 48 -8.13 -5.94 -1.20
N ALA A 49 -7.88 -4.95 -2.08
CA ALA A 49 -8.93 -4.15 -2.72
C ALA A 49 -9.79 -4.95 -3.71
N SER A 50 -9.23 -6.00 -4.31
CA SER A 50 -9.96 -6.89 -5.22
C SER A 50 -10.91 -7.84 -4.48
N ASN A 51 -10.64 -8.13 -3.20
CA ASN A 51 -11.42 -9.08 -2.41
C ASN A 51 -12.53 -8.44 -1.56
N ASN A 52 -12.43 -7.14 -1.27
CA ASN A 52 -13.49 -6.35 -0.64
C ASN A 52 -13.61 -5.05 -1.44
N GLY A 53 -14.72 -4.86 -2.14
CA GLY A 53 -15.01 -3.72 -3.04
C GLY A 53 -15.00 -2.34 -2.40
N HIS A 54 -13.84 -1.96 -1.86
CA HIS A 54 -13.52 -0.65 -1.33
C HIS A 54 -12.61 0.02 -2.35
N LEU A 55 -13.14 1.09 -2.95
CA LEU A 55 -12.42 1.91 -3.91
C LEU A 55 -11.19 2.51 -3.21
N PRO A 56 -9.99 2.48 -3.84
CA PRO A 56 -8.84 3.14 -3.27
C PRO A 56 -9.15 4.64 -3.21
N ASN A 57 -9.18 5.19 -2.00
CA ASN A 57 -9.28 6.63 -1.82
C ASN A 57 -8.09 7.23 -2.56
N SER A 58 -8.42 8.08 -3.53
CA SER A 58 -7.47 8.94 -4.24
C SER A 58 -6.45 9.48 -3.26
N LEU A 59 -5.18 9.46 -3.66
CA LEU A 59 -4.19 10.38 -3.12
C LEU A 59 -4.66 11.79 -3.50
N ASP A 60 -5.62 12.32 -2.75
CA ASP A 60 -6.03 13.71 -2.77
C ASP A 60 -5.44 14.37 -1.54
N ASP A 61 -4.36 15.08 -1.80
CA ASP A 61 -3.91 16.26 -1.09
C ASP A 61 -5.11 17.19 -0.85
N GLY A 62 -5.74 17.13 0.33
CA GLY A 62 -6.95 17.91 0.57
C GLY A 62 -7.72 17.53 1.82
N GLU A 63 -7.38 18.19 2.93
CA GLU A 63 -8.30 18.70 3.95
C GLU A 63 -9.56 17.90 4.35
N ASP A 64 -9.59 17.55 5.64
CA ASP A 64 -10.79 17.45 6.50
C ASP A 64 -11.73 16.23 6.37
N LYS A 65 -12.08 15.70 7.56
CA LYS A 65 -13.31 14.95 7.88
C LYS A 65 -13.29 13.42 7.70
N PRO A 66 -13.23 12.61 8.78
CA PRO A 66 -13.48 11.18 8.70
C PRO A 66 -14.98 10.93 8.47
N MET A 67 -15.39 10.76 7.21
CA MET A 67 -16.75 10.38 6.85
C MET A 67 -16.92 8.87 7.06
N LEU A 68 -17.38 8.47 8.25
CA LEU A 68 -17.77 7.09 8.57
C LEU A 68 -18.96 6.68 7.68
N ILE A 69 -18.68 5.89 6.64
CA ILE A 69 -19.70 5.30 5.78
C ILE A 69 -20.38 4.14 6.53
N VAL A 70 -21.58 4.38 7.05
CA VAL A 70 -22.46 3.32 7.57
C VAL A 70 -23.20 2.69 6.38
N LYS A 71 -22.76 1.49 5.99
CA LYS A 71 -23.47 0.65 5.01
C LYS A 71 -24.70 0.02 5.66
N LYS A 72 -25.88 0.61 5.47
CA LYS A 72 -27.16 -0.06 5.78
C LYS A 72 -27.48 -1.05 4.65
N THR A 73 -27.33 -2.35 4.93
CA THR A 73 -27.94 -3.42 4.14
C THR A 73 -29.13 -3.95 4.95
N GLY A 74 -30.20 -4.30 4.24
CA GLY A 74 -31.56 -4.46 4.72
C GLY A 74 -31.84 -5.52 5.79
N ASP A 75 -33.05 -5.37 6.31
CA ASP A 75 -33.91 -6.35 6.99
C ASP A 75 -33.41 -7.03 8.28
N GLY A 76 -33.72 -6.35 9.39
CA GLY A 76 -33.80 -6.92 10.73
C GLY A 76 -34.07 -5.79 11.73
N PRO A 77 -34.76 -6.03 12.86
CA PRO A 77 -34.97 -5.02 13.91
C PRO A 77 -33.62 -4.68 14.56
N GLY A 78 -32.86 -3.83 13.90
CA GLY A 78 -31.45 -3.58 14.16
C GLY A 78 -31.22 -2.56 15.27
N ILE A 79 -30.34 -2.92 16.21
CA ILE A 79 -29.59 -2.12 17.19
C ILE A 79 -30.42 -1.22 18.13
N THR A 80 -31.36 -0.41 17.62
CA THR A 80 -32.27 0.43 18.42
C THR A 80 -33.06 -0.39 19.45
N ALA A 81 -33.49 -1.61 19.09
CA ALA A 81 -34.19 -2.50 20.02
C ALA A 81 -33.29 -3.01 21.16
N LEU A 82 -31.98 -3.17 20.91
CA LEU A 82 -31.02 -3.63 21.92
C LEU A 82 -30.65 -2.50 22.89
N ILE A 83 -30.56 -1.26 22.41
CA ILE A 83 -30.24 -0.08 23.24
C ILE A 83 -31.37 0.20 24.23
N ASN A 84 -32.64 0.14 23.80
CA ASN A 84 -33.78 0.37 24.70
C ASN A 84 -33.89 -0.71 25.81
N ARG A 85 -33.43 -1.94 25.56
CA ARG A 85 -33.45 -3.03 26.54
C ARG A 85 -32.45 -2.83 27.68
N GLN A 86 -31.34 -2.11 27.47
CA GLN A 86 -30.35 -1.86 28.51
C GLN A 86 -30.71 -0.69 29.44
N LEU A 87 -31.61 0.19 29.01
CA LEU A 87 -32.05 1.37 29.77
C LEU A 87 -33.28 1.12 30.66
N GLN A 88 -33.93 -0.05 30.56
CA GLN A 88 -35.10 -0.43 31.37
C GLN A 88 -34.74 -1.47 32.44
N GLY A 89 -33.58 -1.29 33.08
CA GLY A 89 -33.32 -1.84 34.41
C GLY A 89 -33.92 -0.95 35.48
#